data_AF-A0A956ST83-F1
#
_entry.id   AF-A0A956ST83-F1
#
_cell.length_a   1.000
_cell.length_b   1.000
_cell.length_c   1.000
_cell.angle_alpha   90.00
_cell.angle_beta   90.00
_cell.angle_gamma   90.00
#
_symmetry.space_group_name_H-M   'P 1'
#
loop_
_entity.id
_entity.type
_entity.pdbx_description
1 polymer ?
#
loop_
_entity_poly.entity_id
_entity_poly.type
_entity_poly.pdbx_seq_one_letter_code
_entity_poly.pdbx_strand_id
1 'polypeptide(L)'
;FVAGSHNQINQPYATVAGGQLNTVSAIWGSIAGGKNNWVNGNGAAILGGRYNNASGAQSTIVGGGGNSLVDGNDATGELSSVLGGHDNIASAMYSVIGGGLENVASGTYSAVSGGRRGATNGTASSVSGGVGNSATGDYASILGGGQIVEIEKPPATFINGNIASGLASAVVGGASNEASGERSVITAGYNGVASGRSAAIHGGGSSFAGFTNTAAGELSVVVGGSGTETSKTHAVVVGNSENVWVNKDSVGAPVH
;
A
#
# COMPACT_ATOMS: atom_id res chain seq x y z
N PHE A 1 2.32 2.28 37.28
CA PHE A 1 3.57 3.01 37.61
C PHE A 1 3.67 4.21 36.68
N VAL A 2 4.12 5.38 37.19
CA VAL A 2 4.33 6.61 36.40
C VAL A 2 5.68 7.21 36.79
N ALA A 3 6.61 7.30 35.84
CA ALA A 3 7.80 8.13 35.95
C ALA A 3 7.81 9.21 34.87
N GLY A 4 8.65 10.23 35.01
CA GLY A 4 8.73 11.34 34.06
C GLY A 4 7.83 12.53 34.42
N SER A 5 7.43 13.33 33.43
CA SER A 5 6.82 14.64 33.64
C SER A 5 5.49 14.78 32.90
N HIS A 6 4.43 15.18 33.60
CA HIS A 6 3.08 15.41 33.04
C HIS A 6 2.46 14.19 32.34
N ASN A 7 2.75 12.98 32.83
CA ASN A 7 2.13 11.76 32.33
C ASN A 7 0.80 11.48 33.06
N GLN A 8 -0.19 10.94 32.35
CA GLN A 8 -1.53 10.68 32.86
C GLN A 8 -1.90 9.20 32.69
N ILE A 9 -2.44 8.60 33.74
CA ILE A 9 -3.05 7.26 33.70
C ILE A 9 -4.47 7.38 34.27
N ASN A 10 -5.46 7.08 33.44
CA ASN A 10 -6.88 7.28 33.77
C ASN A 10 -7.63 5.97 34.03
N GLN A 11 -6.97 4.81 33.91
CA GLN A 11 -7.59 3.48 34.08
C GLN A 11 -6.73 2.51 34.91
N PRO A 12 -7.33 1.47 35.51
CA PRO A 12 -6.60 0.43 36.25
C PRO A 12 -5.62 -0.36 35.38
N TYR A 13 -4.57 -0.90 36.01
CA TYR A 13 -3.55 -1.78 35.42
C TYR A 13 -2.72 -1.16 34.28
N ALA A 14 -2.92 0.12 33.97
CA ALA A 14 -2.14 0.85 32.99
C ALA A 14 -0.74 1.23 33.52
N THR A 15 0.21 1.39 32.60
CA THR A 15 1.60 1.74 32.95
C THR A 15 2.17 2.81 32.02
N VAL A 16 2.88 3.78 32.60
CA VAL A 16 3.76 4.70 31.89
C VAL A 16 5.14 4.62 32.53
N ALA A 17 6.09 3.98 31.86
CA ALA A 17 7.41 3.75 32.46
C ALA A 17 8.30 5.01 32.47
N GLY A 18 7.99 6.04 31.68
CA GLY A 18 8.75 7.29 31.65
C GLY A 18 8.25 8.29 30.61
N GLY A 19 9.06 9.32 30.37
CA GLY A 19 8.83 10.29 29.29
C GLY A 19 8.04 11.54 29.70
N GLN A 20 7.46 12.23 28.73
CA GLN A 20 6.76 13.50 28.93
C GLN A 20 5.41 13.53 28.22
N LEU A 21 4.35 14.00 28.88
CA LEU A 21 3.02 14.22 28.28
C LEU A 21 2.40 12.96 27.66
N ASN A 22 2.67 11.79 28.22
CA ASN A 22 2.07 10.53 27.78
C ASN A 22 0.75 10.28 28.52
N THR A 23 -0.28 9.85 27.81
CA THR A 23 -1.61 9.57 28.37
C THR A 23 -2.04 8.14 28.08
N VAL A 24 -2.39 7.39 29.12
CA VAL A 24 -3.05 6.09 29.01
C VAL A 24 -4.46 6.18 29.57
N SER A 25 -5.46 6.01 28.71
CA SER A 25 -6.89 6.08 29.06
C SER A 25 -7.62 4.74 28.93
N ALA A 26 -6.90 3.63 28.80
CA ALA A 26 -7.45 2.30 28.62
C ALA A 26 -6.91 1.28 29.63
N ILE A 27 -7.71 0.24 29.92
CA ILE A 27 -7.32 -0.84 30.84
C ILE A 27 -6.21 -1.66 30.19
N TRP A 28 -5.19 -2.03 30.97
CA TRP A 28 -3.99 -2.74 30.50
C TRP A 28 -3.17 -1.98 29.44
N GLY A 29 -3.46 -0.70 29.21
CA GLY A 29 -2.69 0.12 28.29
C GLY A 29 -1.27 0.38 28.81
N SER A 30 -0.29 0.43 27.92
CA SER A 30 1.10 0.67 28.33
C SER A 30 1.85 1.62 27.41
N ILE A 31 2.63 2.51 28.03
CA ILE A 31 3.59 3.37 27.35
C ILE A 31 4.95 3.16 28.01
N ALA A 32 5.94 2.65 27.27
CA ALA A 32 7.28 2.46 27.83
C ALA A 32 8.07 3.77 27.92
N GLY A 33 7.75 4.77 27.10
CA GLY A 33 8.36 6.10 27.19
C GLY A 33 8.00 7.01 26.02
N GLY A 34 8.87 7.99 25.75
CA GLY A 34 8.67 8.95 24.66
C GLY A 34 7.93 10.21 25.08
N LYS A 35 7.38 10.94 24.10
CA LYS A 35 6.74 12.24 24.34
C LYS A 35 5.41 12.36 23.61
N ASN A 36 4.36 12.79 24.31
CA ASN A 36 3.03 12.99 23.72
C ASN A 36 2.50 11.71 23.06
N ASN A 37 2.52 10.57 23.73
CA ASN A 37 1.91 9.35 23.22
C ASN A 37 0.56 9.09 23.88
N TRP A 38 -0.41 8.58 23.13
CA TRP A 38 -1.76 8.26 23.60
C TRP A 38 -2.10 6.79 23.43
N VAL A 39 -2.49 6.14 24.53
CA VAL A 39 -3.03 4.77 24.51
C VAL A 39 -4.49 4.82 24.96
N ASN A 40 -5.39 4.58 24.02
CA ASN A 40 -6.84 4.61 24.22
C ASN A 40 -7.51 3.25 23.98
N GLY A 41 -6.80 2.28 23.40
CA GLY A 41 -7.27 0.91 23.21
C GLY A 41 -6.97 0.00 24.39
N ASN A 42 -7.92 -0.87 24.76
CA ASN A 42 -7.70 -1.84 25.83
C ASN A 42 -6.55 -2.80 25.48
N GLY A 43 -5.57 -2.94 26.37
CA GLY A 43 -4.37 -3.75 26.14
C GLY A 43 -3.44 -3.23 25.05
N ALA A 44 -3.66 -2.02 24.53
CA ALA A 44 -2.79 -1.44 23.51
C ALA A 44 -1.46 -0.95 24.12
N ALA A 45 -0.42 -0.88 23.29
CA ALA A 45 0.92 -0.56 23.73
C ALA A 45 1.65 0.41 22.79
N ILE A 46 2.37 1.35 23.38
CA ILE A 46 3.35 2.19 22.68
C ILE A 46 4.71 2.05 23.36
N LEU A 47 5.70 1.54 22.64
CA LEU A 47 7.03 1.30 23.22
C LEU A 47 7.89 2.57 23.26
N GLY A 48 7.56 3.60 22.49
CA GLY A 48 8.25 4.88 22.55
C GLY A 48 7.85 5.81 21.41
N GLY A 49 8.75 6.75 21.09
CA GLY A 49 8.54 7.71 20.00
C GLY A 49 7.79 8.97 20.43
N ARG A 50 7.19 9.67 19.45
CA ARG A 50 6.56 10.96 19.67
C ARG A 50 5.24 11.07 18.91
N TYR A 51 4.19 11.56 19.56
CA TYR A 51 2.87 11.77 18.95
C TYR A 51 2.19 10.50 18.43
N ASN A 52 2.51 9.33 18.99
CA ASN A 52 1.87 8.09 18.57
C ASN A 52 0.52 7.91 19.26
N ASN A 53 -0.46 7.38 18.56
CA ASN A 53 -1.80 7.10 19.08
C ASN A 53 -2.23 5.65 18.79
N ALA A 54 -2.35 4.86 19.85
CA ALA A 54 -2.80 3.47 19.81
C ALA A 54 -4.20 3.38 20.43
N SER A 55 -5.23 3.42 19.59
CA SER A 55 -6.63 3.43 20.01
C SER A 55 -7.40 2.14 19.72
N GLY A 56 -6.87 1.26 18.85
CA GLY A 56 -7.43 -0.06 18.61
C GLY A 56 -7.20 -1.00 19.80
N ALA A 57 -8.15 -1.89 20.09
CA ALA A 57 -7.95 -2.91 21.13
C ALA A 57 -6.74 -3.78 20.78
N GLN A 58 -5.84 -3.99 21.74
CA GLN A 58 -4.59 -4.74 21.58
C GLN A 58 -3.69 -4.23 20.44
N SER A 59 -3.85 -2.99 19.98
CA SER A 59 -2.98 -2.42 18.95
C SER A 59 -1.60 -2.09 19.50
N THR A 60 -0.60 -2.09 18.62
CA THR A 60 0.79 -1.85 19.03
C THR A 60 1.46 -0.82 18.13
N ILE A 61 2.16 0.14 18.75
CA ILE A 61 3.11 1.00 18.06
C ILE A 61 4.48 0.82 18.70
N VAL A 62 5.46 0.35 17.93
CA VAL A 62 6.80 0.08 18.47
C VAL A 62 7.59 1.39 18.67
N GLY A 63 7.39 2.40 17.81
CA GLY A 63 8.07 3.68 17.97
C GLY A 63 7.88 4.62 16.79
N GLY A 64 8.87 5.46 16.54
CA GLY A 64 8.80 6.51 15.51
C GLY A 64 7.85 7.64 15.90
N GLY A 65 7.11 8.14 14.92
CA GLY A 65 6.07 9.14 15.07
C GLY A 65 6.45 10.50 14.50
N GLY A 66 5.67 11.51 14.87
CA GLY A 66 5.62 12.81 14.23
C GLY A 66 6.41 13.91 14.92
N ASN A 67 6.37 15.09 14.31
CA ASN A 67 6.84 16.34 14.90
C ASN A 67 5.71 17.13 15.59
N SER A 68 4.45 16.72 15.37
CA SER A 68 3.22 17.36 15.82
C SER A 68 2.10 16.34 16.07
N LEU A 69 0.93 16.83 16.49
CA LEU A 69 -0.26 16.01 16.74
C LEU A 69 -0.88 15.37 15.50
N VAL A 70 -0.53 15.84 14.30
CA VAL A 70 -1.19 15.45 13.04
C VAL A 70 -0.33 14.58 12.12
N ASP A 71 0.92 14.30 12.52
CA ASP A 71 1.89 13.51 11.72
C ASP A 71 2.48 12.34 12.53
N GLY A 72 1.75 11.90 13.55
CA GLY A 72 2.09 10.76 14.39
C GLY A 72 1.70 9.41 13.76
N ASN A 73 2.22 8.30 14.30
CA ASN A 73 1.71 7.00 13.90
C ASN A 73 0.37 6.71 14.62
N ASP A 74 -0.58 6.17 13.88
CA ASP A 74 -1.92 5.81 14.32
C ASP A 74 -2.16 4.31 14.15
N ALA A 75 -2.43 3.60 15.25
CA ALA A 75 -2.83 2.19 15.26
C ALA A 75 -4.24 2.08 15.87
N THR A 76 -5.25 2.25 15.03
CA THR A 76 -6.66 2.42 15.43
C THR A 76 -7.50 1.15 15.19
N GLY A 77 -7.02 0.22 14.36
CA GLY A 77 -7.66 -1.08 14.18
C GLY A 77 -7.40 -2.03 15.35
N GLU A 78 -8.35 -2.91 15.65
CA GLU A 78 -8.13 -4.00 16.62
C GLU A 78 -6.99 -4.92 16.15
N LEU A 79 -6.06 -5.25 17.05
CA LEU A 79 -4.87 -6.06 16.77
C LEU A 79 -4.00 -5.49 15.62
N SER A 80 -4.13 -4.19 15.33
CA SER A 80 -3.29 -3.51 14.35
C SER A 80 -1.89 -3.23 14.90
N SER A 81 -0.91 -3.10 14.00
CA SER A 81 0.48 -2.86 14.40
C SER A 81 1.19 -1.88 13.48
N VAL A 82 1.89 -0.92 14.07
CA VAL A 82 2.85 -0.04 13.38
C VAL A 82 4.23 -0.21 14.01
N LEU A 83 5.18 -0.72 13.24
CA LEU A 83 6.52 -1.05 13.76
C LEU A 83 7.44 0.18 13.86
N GLY A 84 7.07 1.31 13.27
CA GLY A 84 7.84 2.56 13.35
C GLY A 84 7.53 3.49 12.18
N GLY A 85 8.47 4.39 11.88
CA GLY A 85 8.31 5.36 10.80
C GLY A 85 7.62 6.66 11.25
N HIS A 86 7.17 7.46 10.28
CA HIS A 86 6.54 8.77 10.47
C HIS A 86 5.20 8.79 9.73
N ASP A 87 4.16 9.29 10.40
CA ASP A 87 2.80 9.47 9.86
C ASP A 87 2.14 8.21 9.23
N ASN A 88 2.27 7.04 9.87
CA ASN A 88 1.65 5.80 9.36
C ASN A 88 0.32 5.49 10.05
N ILE A 89 -0.67 5.03 9.30
CA ILE A 89 -2.04 4.77 9.78
C ILE A 89 -2.44 3.30 9.53
N ALA A 90 -2.48 2.49 10.58
CA ALA A 90 -3.03 1.13 10.57
C ALA A 90 -4.43 1.12 11.22
N SER A 91 -5.49 1.17 10.40
CA SER A 91 -6.86 1.46 10.86
C SER A 91 -7.82 0.27 10.81
N ALA A 92 -7.45 -0.83 10.16
CA ALA A 92 -8.28 -2.03 10.09
C ALA A 92 -7.82 -3.15 11.02
N MET A 93 -8.72 -4.09 11.28
CA MET A 93 -8.44 -5.25 12.13
C MET A 93 -7.30 -6.10 11.53
N TYR A 94 -6.32 -6.47 12.37
CA TYR A 94 -5.10 -7.18 11.96
C TYR A 94 -4.24 -6.48 10.89
N SER A 95 -4.45 -5.17 10.66
CA SER A 95 -3.62 -4.43 9.71
C SER A 95 -2.20 -4.22 10.24
N VAL A 96 -1.21 -4.29 9.35
CA VAL A 96 0.21 -4.15 9.74
C VAL A 96 0.92 -3.14 8.85
N ILE A 97 1.67 -2.24 9.48
CA ILE A 97 2.63 -1.38 8.81
C ILE A 97 4.03 -1.64 9.39
N GLY A 98 4.96 -2.10 8.56
CA GLY A 98 6.34 -2.38 8.96
C GLY A 98 7.18 -1.12 9.24
N GLY A 99 6.76 0.03 8.70
CA GLY A 99 7.37 1.34 8.94
C GLY A 99 7.25 2.24 7.71
N GLY A 100 8.14 3.24 7.59
CA GLY A 100 8.17 4.15 6.44
C GLY A 100 7.50 5.50 6.71
N LEU A 101 7.02 6.14 5.65
CA LEU A 101 6.47 7.50 5.68
C LEU A 101 5.07 7.52 5.05
N GLU A 102 4.07 8.03 5.77
CA GLU A 102 2.73 8.30 5.22
C GLU A 102 2.04 7.05 4.64
N ASN A 103 2.27 5.85 5.21
CA ASN A 103 1.61 4.63 4.74
C ASN A 103 0.26 4.41 5.42
N VAL A 104 -0.70 3.80 4.72
CA VAL A 104 -2.06 3.56 5.19
C VAL A 104 -2.47 2.11 4.98
N ALA A 105 -2.78 1.39 6.05
CA ALA A 105 -3.33 0.04 6.02
C ALA A 105 -4.74 0.02 6.61
N SER A 106 -5.74 0.00 5.73
CA SER A 106 -7.17 0.16 6.03
C SER A 106 -8.05 -1.02 5.60
N GLY A 107 -7.47 -2.05 5.00
CA GLY A 107 -8.13 -3.33 4.77
C GLY A 107 -7.90 -4.33 5.91
N THR A 108 -8.90 -5.16 6.24
CA THR A 108 -8.72 -6.23 7.24
C THR A 108 -7.65 -7.21 6.78
N TYR A 109 -6.73 -7.61 7.66
CA TYR A 109 -5.54 -8.41 7.32
C TYR A 109 -4.60 -7.77 6.28
N SER A 110 -4.74 -6.48 5.99
CA SER A 110 -3.89 -5.81 5.01
C SER A 110 -2.51 -5.46 5.58
N ALA A 111 -1.51 -5.38 4.70
CA ALA A 111 -0.14 -5.11 5.12
C ALA A 111 0.60 -4.17 4.18
N VAL A 112 1.23 -3.15 4.76
CA VAL A 112 2.27 -2.35 4.09
C VAL A 112 3.60 -2.65 4.77
N SER A 113 4.53 -3.31 4.06
CA SER A 113 5.82 -3.68 4.67
C SER A 113 6.71 -2.45 4.94
N GLY A 114 6.58 -1.40 4.13
CA GLY A 114 7.30 -0.13 4.29
C GLY A 114 7.15 0.76 3.06
N GLY A 115 8.06 1.72 2.89
CA GLY A 115 8.07 2.65 1.76
C GLY A 115 7.44 4.01 2.10
N ARG A 116 7.00 4.73 1.07
CA ARG A 116 6.39 6.06 1.21
C ARG A 116 5.04 6.10 0.52
N ARG A 117 3.97 6.49 1.23
CA ARG A 117 2.61 6.60 0.67
C ARG A 117 2.11 5.29 0.03
N GLY A 118 2.41 4.15 0.64
CA GLY A 118 1.78 2.88 0.34
C GLY A 118 0.40 2.80 0.98
N ALA A 119 -0.62 2.40 0.22
CA ALA A 119 -1.99 2.26 0.67
C ALA A 119 -2.53 0.86 0.41
N THR A 120 -3.17 0.26 1.42
CA THR A 120 -3.92 -1.00 1.29
C THR A 120 -5.33 -0.84 1.82
N ASN A 121 -6.34 -1.04 0.98
CA ASN A 121 -7.76 -0.89 1.33
C ASN A 121 -8.54 -2.21 1.20
N GLY A 122 -8.08 -3.14 0.37
CA GLY A 122 -8.73 -4.44 0.20
C GLY A 122 -8.45 -5.39 1.35
N THR A 123 -9.36 -6.33 1.61
CA THR A 123 -9.16 -7.41 2.57
C THR A 123 -7.98 -8.28 2.14
N ALA A 124 -7.06 -8.59 3.05
CA ALA A 124 -5.83 -9.34 2.79
C ALA A 124 -5.00 -8.78 1.61
N SER A 125 -5.13 -7.48 1.32
CA SER A 125 -4.30 -6.80 0.32
C SER A 125 -2.92 -6.46 0.87
N SER A 126 -1.93 -6.33 -0.01
CA SER A 126 -0.56 -6.05 0.42
C SER A 126 0.21 -5.11 -0.50
N VAL A 127 1.05 -4.28 0.11
CA VAL A 127 2.08 -3.49 -0.55
C VAL A 127 3.42 -3.81 0.12
N SER A 128 4.35 -4.39 -0.62
CA SER A 128 5.67 -4.77 -0.07
C SER A 128 6.65 -3.60 0.03
N GLY A 129 6.39 -2.48 -0.66
CA GLY A 129 7.21 -1.28 -0.57
C GLY A 129 7.01 -0.32 -1.74
N GLY A 130 8.01 0.54 -1.97
CA GLY A 130 8.00 1.51 -3.07
C GLY A 130 7.38 2.86 -2.68
N VAL A 131 6.89 3.61 -3.69
CA VAL A 131 6.33 4.95 -3.49
C VAL A 131 4.97 5.11 -4.17
N GLY A 132 3.95 5.48 -3.40
CA GLY A 132 2.61 5.81 -3.92
C GLY A 132 1.77 4.61 -4.36
N ASN A 133 2.14 3.39 -3.99
CA ASN A 133 1.45 2.19 -4.43
C ASN A 133 0.12 2.00 -3.69
N SER A 134 -0.95 1.60 -4.37
CA SER A 134 -2.30 1.45 -3.82
C SER A 134 -2.93 0.11 -4.20
N ALA A 135 -3.07 -0.80 -3.23
CA ALA A 135 -3.76 -2.08 -3.39
C ALA A 135 -5.18 -2.00 -2.77
N THR A 136 -6.19 -1.80 -3.61
CA THR A 136 -7.58 -1.58 -3.17
C THR A 136 -8.50 -2.77 -3.38
N GLY A 137 -8.14 -3.71 -4.25
CA GLY A 137 -8.89 -4.96 -4.43
C GLY A 137 -8.65 -5.95 -3.29
N ASP A 138 -9.65 -6.76 -2.96
CA ASP A 138 -9.45 -7.87 -2.03
C ASP A 138 -8.39 -8.84 -2.59
N TYR A 139 -7.49 -9.30 -1.73
CA TYR A 139 -6.32 -10.12 -2.08
C TYR A 139 -5.37 -9.49 -3.12
N ALA A 140 -5.50 -8.19 -3.41
CA ALA A 140 -4.61 -7.52 -4.33
C ALA A 140 -3.20 -7.38 -3.76
N SER A 141 -2.19 -7.43 -4.62
CA SER A 141 -0.79 -7.34 -4.19
C SER A 141 0.03 -6.41 -5.06
N ILE A 142 0.86 -5.58 -4.43
CA ILE A 142 1.88 -4.80 -5.12
C ILE A 142 3.23 -5.09 -4.48
N LEU A 143 4.17 -5.63 -5.26
CA LEU A 143 5.50 -5.98 -4.75
C LEU A 143 6.42 -4.76 -4.62
N GLY A 144 6.16 -3.68 -5.37
CA GLY A 144 6.88 -2.43 -5.22
C GLY A 144 6.79 -1.52 -6.43
N GLY A 145 7.86 -0.74 -6.67
CA GLY A 145 7.91 0.26 -7.73
C GLY A 145 7.35 1.61 -7.29
N GLY A 146 6.86 2.36 -8.27
CA GLY A 146 6.47 3.75 -8.11
C GLY A 146 7.62 4.72 -8.39
N GLN A 147 7.28 5.92 -8.84
CA GLN A 147 8.26 6.95 -9.17
C GLN A 147 7.86 8.29 -8.58
N ILE A 148 8.84 9.00 -8.02
CA ILE A 148 8.71 10.39 -7.59
C ILE A 148 9.15 11.27 -8.74
N VAL A 149 8.30 12.20 -9.15
CA VAL A 149 8.63 13.25 -10.11
C VAL A 149 8.62 14.57 -9.38
N GLU A 150 9.82 15.15 -9.19
CA GLU A 150 9.98 16.48 -8.61
C GLU A 150 10.00 17.53 -9.73
N ILE A 151 9.05 18.46 -9.70
CA ILE A 151 9.06 19.62 -10.59
C ILE A 151 9.74 20.77 -9.85
N GLU A 152 10.85 21.28 -10.41
CA GLU A 152 11.77 22.17 -9.68
C GLU A 152 11.15 23.49 -9.16
N LYS A 153 10.04 24.02 -9.71
CA LYS A 153 9.42 25.27 -9.22
C LYS A 153 7.93 25.44 -9.54
N PRO A 154 7.06 25.69 -8.54
CA PRO A 154 7.17 25.33 -7.12
C PRO A 154 7.22 23.80 -6.96
N PRO A 155 7.70 23.25 -5.83
CA PRO A 155 7.80 21.80 -5.66
C PRO A 155 6.40 21.16 -5.66
N ALA A 156 5.95 20.74 -6.84
CA ALA A 156 4.88 19.79 -6.98
C ALA A 156 5.55 18.41 -7.08
N THR A 157 5.38 17.60 -6.05
CA THR A 157 5.79 16.19 -6.09
C THR A 157 4.65 15.39 -6.70
N PHE A 158 4.80 14.99 -7.96
CA PHE A 158 3.90 14.00 -8.55
C PHE A 158 4.41 12.61 -8.21
N ILE A 159 3.49 11.71 -7.84
CA ILE A 159 3.82 10.34 -7.51
C ILE A 159 3.10 9.43 -8.50
N ASN A 160 3.91 8.74 -9.29
CA ASN A 160 3.49 7.76 -10.28
C ASN A 160 3.45 6.39 -9.62
N GLY A 161 2.49 6.19 -8.72
CA GLY A 161 2.28 4.94 -8.01
C GLY A 161 1.60 3.88 -8.86
N ASN A 162 1.74 2.62 -8.46
CA ASN A 162 0.98 1.51 -9.06
C ASN A 162 -0.35 1.31 -8.33
N ILE A 163 -1.38 0.86 -9.04
CA ILE A 163 -2.72 0.57 -8.52
C ILE A 163 -3.07 -0.89 -8.82
N ALA A 164 -3.50 -1.63 -7.81
CA ALA A 164 -4.05 -2.98 -7.93
C ALA A 164 -5.45 -2.98 -7.31
N SER A 165 -6.48 -2.81 -8.14
CA SER A 165 -7.87 -2.59 -7.71
C SER A 165 -8.81 -3.76 -8.01
N GLY A 166 -8.40 -4.69 -8.88
CA GLY A 166 -9.16 -5.91 -9.14
C GLY A 166 -9.04 -6.94 -8.01
N LEU A 167 -10.06 -7.78 -7.83
CA LEU A 167 -10.00 -8.94 -6.92
C LEU A 167 -8.80 -9.84 -7.30
N ALA A 168 -7.90 -10.09 -6.35
CA ALA A 168 -6.67 -10.85 -6.55
C ALA A 168 -5.78 -10.33 -7.70
N SER A 169 -5.85 -9.03 -8.00
CA SER A 169 -4.96 -8.39 -8.97
C SER A 169 -3.54 -8.23 -8.44
N ALA A 170 -2.55 -8.15 -9.33
CA ALA A 170 -1.16 -8.01 -8.93
C ALA A 170 -0.38 -7.02 -9.79
N VAL A 171 0.46 -6.23 -9.14
CA VAL A 171 1.52 -5.45 -9.81
C VAL A 171 2.87 -5.79 -9.20
N VAL A 172 3.79 -6.31 -10.02
CA VAL A 172 5.11 -6.71 -9.54
C VAL A 172 6.05 -5.50 -9.39
N GLY A 173 5.92 -4.48 -10.25
CA GLY A 173 6.75 -3.29 -10.18
C GLY A 173 6.47 -2.32 -11.33
N GLY A 174 7.44 -1.44 -11.61
CA GLY A 174 7.27 -0.35 -12.58
C GLY A 174 6.62 0.88 -11.95
N ALA A 175 6.08 1.78 -12.76
CA ALA A 175 5.42 3.00 -12.29
C ALA A 175 4.16 3.32 -13.12
N SER A 176 3.16 3.92 -12.48
CA SER A 176 1.86 4.25 -13.11
C SER A 176 1.14 3.05 -13.74
N ASN A 177 1.30 1.84 -13.19
CA ASN A 177 0.59 0.66 -13.69
C ASN A 177 -0.74 0.48 -12.94
N GLU A 178 -1.81 0.09 -13.64
CA GLU A 178 -3.14 -0.17 -13.08
C GLU A 178 -3.64 -1.58 -13.45
N ALA A 179 -3.69 -2.47 -12.46
CA ALA A 179 -4.29 -3.80 -12.55
C ALA A 179 -5.71 -3.77 -11.94
N SER A 180 -6.72 -3.52 -12.77
CA SER A 180 -8.12 -3.34 -12.32
C SER A 180 -9.05 -4.52 -12.61
N GLY A 181 -8.65 -5.43 -13.50
CA GLY A 181 -9.37 -6.68 -13.74
C GLY A 181 -9.22 -7.70 -12.61
N GLU A 182 -10.25 -8.52 -12.38
CA GLU A 182 -10.14 -9.68 -11.48
C GLU A 182 -9.00 -10.59 -11.94
N ARG A 183 -8.06 -10.94 -11.04
CA ARG A 183 -6.85 -11.71 -11.32
C ARG A 183 -5.95 -11.12 -12.42
N SER A 184 -6.07 -9.82 -12.71
CA SER A 184 -5.18 -9.19 -13.69
C SER A 184 -3.78 -8.97 -13.13
N VAL A 185 -2.77 -9.03 -13.98
CA VAL A 185 -1.36 -8.97 -13.58
C VAL A 185 -0.58 -8.01 -14.46
N ILE A 186 0.20 -7.13 -13.84
CA ILE A 186 1.22 -6.32 -14.52
C ILE A 186 2.59 -6.63 -13.92
N THR A 187 3.51 -7.17 -14.71
CA THR A 187 4.80 -7.63 -14.17
C THR A 187 5.88 -6.55 -14.11
N ALA A 188 5.79 -5.52 -14.96
CA ALA A 188 6.73 -4.41 -15.02
C ALA A 188 6.19 -3.36 -16.01
N GLY A 189 6.90 -2.24 -16.12
CA GLY A 189 6.69 -1.25 -17.18
C GLY A 189 6.24 0.11 -16.64
N TYR A 190 5.87 0.97 -17.57
CA TYR A 190 5.33 2.29 -17.29
C TYR A 190 3.97 2.45 -18.00
N ASN A 191 2.95 2.98 -17.30
CA ASN A 191 1.61 3.19 -17.87
C ASN A 191 0.97 1.92 -18.49
N GLY A 192 1.00 0.78 -17.79
CA GLY A 192 0.23 -0.41 -18.15
C GLY A 192 -1.16 -0.41 -17.53
N VAL A 193 -2.20 -0.78 -18.27
CA VAL A 193 -3.58 -0.92 -17.78
C VAL A 193 -4.12 -2.33 -18.11
N ALA A 194 -4.20 -3.19 -17.10
CA ALA A 194 -4.75 -4.54 -17.21
C ALA A 194 -6.15 -4.60 -16.56
N SER A 195 -7.18 -4.30 -17.37
CA SER A 195 -8.57 -4.17 -16.91
C SER A 195 -9.45 -5.39 -17.22
N GLY A 196 -9.04 -6.25 -18.15
CA GLY A 196 -9.76 -7.49 -18.42
C GLY A 196 -9.61 -8.52 -17.29
N ARG A 197 -10.62 -9.38 -17.08
CA ARG A 197 -10.50 -10.53 -16.17
C ARG A 197 -9.34 -11.42 -16.61
N SER A 198 -8.43 -11.72 -15.70
CA SER A 198 -7.21 -12.50 -15.94
C SER A 198 -6.34 -11.93 -17.07
N ALA A 199 -6.44 -10.62 -17.33
CA ALA A 199 -5.60 -9.96 -18.31
C ALA A 199 -4.17 -9.78 -17.77
N ALA A 200 -3.17 -9.85 -18.66
CA ALA A 200 -1.78 -9.71 -18.29
C ALA A 200 -1.06 -8.68 -19.14
N ILE A 201 -0.19 -7.89 -18.51
CA ILE A 201 0.78 -7.04 -19.18
C ILE A 201 2.18 -7.42 -18.72
N HIS A 202 3.04 -7.73 -19.68
CA HIS A 202 4.45 -8.00 -19.43
C HIS A 202 5.34 -6.90 -20.01
N GLY A 203 5.66 -5.91 -19.16
CA GLY A 203 6.60 -4.84 -19.50
C GLY A 203 6.10 -3.85 -20.55
N GLY A 204 7.04 -3.07 -21.09
CA GLY A 204 6.75 -1.98 -22.02
C GLY A 204 6.41 -0.66 -21.33
N GLY A 205 6.09 0.35 -22.14
CA GLY A 205 5.89 1.72 -21.70
C GLY A 205 7.12 2.58 -21.91
N SER A 206 6.91 3.76 -22.52
CA SER A 206 7.88 4.84 -22.50
C SER A 206 7.54 5.76 -21.33
N SER A 207 8.54 6.34 -20.66
CA SER A 207 8.32 7.38 -19.63
C SER A 207 7.79 8.70 -20.20
N PHE A 208 7.49 8.75 -21.51
CA PHE A 208 6.97 9.90 -22.21
C PHE A 208 5.43 9.88 -22.15
N ALA A 209 4.81 11.01 -21.84
CA ALA A 209 3.36 11.12 -21.74
C ALA A 209 2.67 10.73 -23.06
N GLY A 210 1.63 9.89 -22.98
CA GLY A 210 0.71 9.62 -24.09
C GLY A 210 0.68 8.18 -24.62
N PHE A 211 1.55 7.29 -24.15
CA PHE A 211 1.51 5.88 -24.55
C PHE A 211 1.18 4.97 -23.36
N THR A 212 0.11 4.19 -23.52
CA THR A 212 -0.41 3.25 -22.53
C THR A 212 -0.47 1.86 -23.14
N ASN A 213 0.04 0.86 -22.45
CA ASN A 213 -0.19 -0.52 -22.86
C ASN A 213 -1.48 -1.02 -22.20
N THR A 214 -2.43 -1.53 -22.98
CA THR A 214 -3.78 -1.85 -22.48
C THR A 214 -4.18 -3.29 -22.77
N ALA A 215 -4.47 -4.07 -21.73
CA ALA A 215 -5.03 -5.41 -21.81
C ALA A 215 -6.45 -5.41 -21.22
N ALA A 216 -7.45 -5.10 -22.04
CA ALA A 216 -8.85 -4.94 -21.64
C ALA A 216 -9.72 -6.19 -21.93
N GLY A 217 -9.27 -7.08 -22.81
CA GLY A 217 -9.97 -8.33 -23.08
C GLY A 217 -9.82 -9.32 -21.93
N GLU A 218 -10.84 -10.13 -21.67
CA GLU A 218 -10.68 -11.27 -20.75
C GLU A 218 -9.60 -12.24 -21.27
N LEU A 219 -8.72 -12.70 -20.38
CA LEU A 219 -7.59 -13.58 -20.71
C LEU A 219 -6.68 -13.00 -21.81
N SER A 220 -6.68 -11.67 -21.97
CA SER A 220 -5.83 -11.01 -22.96
C SER A 220 -4.44 -10.76 -22.40
N VAL A 221 -3.44 -10.75 -23.29
CA VAL A 221 -2.04 -10.53 -22.93
C VAL A 221 -1.46 -9.46 -23.82
N VAL A 222 -0.83 -8.45 -23.21
CA VAL A 222 0.06 -7.50 -23.89
C VAL A 222 1.49 -7.72 -23.43
N VAL A 223 2.43 -7.78 -24.37
CA VAL A 223 3.86 -7.94 -24.07
C VAL A 223 4.65 -6.80 -24.72
N GLY A 224 5.29 -5.96 -23.90
CA GLY A 224 6.14 -4.87 -24.36
C GLY A 224 5.40 -3.75 -25.12
N GLY A 225 6.15 -2.97 -25.90
CA GLY A 225 5.62 -1.88 -26.73
C GLY A 225 5.35 -0.56 -26.00
N SER A 226 4.85 0.41 -26.76
CA SER A 226 4.45 1.75 -26.31
C SER A 226 3.14 2.10 -27.03
N GLY A 227 2.00 1.98 -26.34
CA GLY A 227 0.69 2.15 -26.98
C GLY A 227 0.12 0.85 -27.56
N THR A 228 0.51 -0.31 -27.01
CA THR A 228 0.03 -1.61 -27.48
C THR A 228 -1.24 -1.98 -26.74
N GLU A 229 -2.33 -2.21 -27.47
CA GLU A 229 -3.66 -2.36 -26.89
C GLU A 229 -4.40 -3.58 -27.43
N THR A 230 -5.20 -4.22 -26.58
CA THR A 230 -6.20 -5.21 -26.97
C THR A 230 -7.42 -5.17 -26.08
N SER A 231 -8.60 -5.31 -26.69
CA SER A 231 -9.89 -5.49 -26.01
C SER A 231 -10.52 -6.85 -26.29
N LYS A 232 -9.86 -7.69 -27.12
CA LYS A 232 -10.40 -8.99 -27.53
C LYS A 232 -10.11 -10.05 -26.48
N THR A 233 -11.11 -10.86 -26.16
CA THR A 233 -10.96 -12.02 -25.27
C THR A 233 -9.95 -13.02 -25.87
N HIS A 234 -9.04 -13.55 -25.05
CA HIS A 234 -7.96 -14.47 -25.43
C HIS A 234 -6.94 -13.94 -26.46
N ALA A 235 -6.92 -12.62 -26.70
CA ALA A 235 -5.95 -12.06 -27.62
C ALA A 235 -4.57 -11.90 -26.98
N VAL A 236 -3.53 -12.26 -27.72
CA VAL A 236 -2.15 -11.95 -27.37
C VAL A 236 -1.63 -10.92 -28.37
N VAL A 237 -1.14 -9.79 -27.85
CA VAL A 237 -0.54 -8.74 -28.65
C VAL A 237 0.88 -8.47 -28.14
N VAL A 238 1.84 -8.55 -29.04
CA VAL A 238 3.24 -8.24 -28.74
C VAL A 238 3.61 -6.92 -29.40
N GLY A 239 4.16 -5.99 -28.62
CA GLY A 239 4.45 -4.63 -29.04
C GLY A 239 5.87 -4.45 -29.59
N ASN A 240 5.95 -3.95 -30.82
CA ASN A 240 7.09 -3.32 -31.52
C ASN A 240 6.53 -2.44 -32.67
N SER A 241 7.37 -1.93 -33.60
CA SER A 241 6.95 -0.97 -34.65
C SER A 241 5.76 -1.43 -35.51
N GLU A 242 5.40 -2.72 -35.47
CA GLU A 242 4.15 -3.27 -35.99
C GLU A 242 3.55 -4.23 -34.94
N ASN A 243 2.40 -3.89 -34.37
CA ASN A 243 1.71 -4.77 -33.41
C ASN A 243 1.37 -6.12 -34.07
N VAL A 244 1.85 -7.23 -33.49
CA VAL A 244 1.51 -8.58 -33.95
C VAL A 244 0.31 -9.11 -33.18
N TRP A 245 -0.77 -9.46 -33.88
CA TRP A 245 -2.01 -9.98 -33.30
C TRP A 245 -2.08 -11.50 -33.44
N VAL A 246 -2.13 -12.20 -32.32
CA VAL A 246 -2.38 -13.65 -32.29
C VAL A 246 -3.71 -13.89 -31.57
N ASN A 247 -4.71 -14.42 -32.29
CA ASN A 247 -6.00 -14.86 -31.74
C ASN A 247 -6.21 -16.34 -32.09
N LYS A 248 -7.09 -17.05 -31.37
CA LYS A 248 -7.45 -18.44 -31.69
C LYS A 248 -7.92 -18.62 -33.13
N ASP A 249 -8.56 -17.59 -33.71
CA ASP A 249 -9.05 -17.62 -35.09
C ASP A 249 -7.92 -17.43 -36.12
N SER A 250 -6.72 -17.07 -35.68
CA SER A 250 -5.51 -16.88 -36.49
C SER A 250 -4.67 -18.16 -36.62
N VAL A 251 -4.90 -19.14 -35.73
CA VAL A 251 -4.17 -20.40 -35.74
C VAL A 251 -4.92 -21.35 -36.66
N GLY A 252 -4.40 -21.52 -37.87
CA GLY A 252 -4.90 -22.52 -38.82
C GLY A 252 -5.03 -23.89 -38.15
N ALA A 253 -6.06 -24.65 -38.55
CA ALA A 253 -6.39 -25.96 -38.01
C ALA A 253 -5.13 -26.84 -37.82
N PRO A 254 -5.08 -27.68 -36.76
CA PRO A 254 -3.94 -28.54 -36.52
C PRO A 254 -3.67 -29.39 -37.76
N VAL A 255 -2.44 -29.30 -38.28
CA VAL A 255 -1.98 -30.20 -39.33
C VAL A 255 -1.84 -31.56 -38.66
N HIS A 256 -2.75 -32.47 -38.99
CA HIS A 256 -2.76 -33.86 -38.53
C HIS A 256 -1.52 -34.62 -38.99
#